data_AF-A0A645D004-F1
#
_entry.id   AF-A0A645D004-F1
#
_cell.length_a   1.000
_cell.length_b   1.000
_cell.length_c   1.000
_cell.angle_alpha   90.00
_cell.angle_beta   90.00
_cell.angle_gamma   90.00
#
_symmetry.space_group_name_H-M   'P 1'
#
loop_
_entity.id
_entity.type
_entity.pdbx_description
1 polymer ?
#
loop_
_entity_poly.entity_id
_entity_poly.type
_entity_poly.pdbx_seq_one_letter_code
_entity_poly.pdbx_strand_id
1 'polypeptide(L)'
;MCDSWNKMYRKSFILSSGVKFEYKKGLNGSDLAFNHKLMLCCPVIEALSEKVYYHIIYTKSAVHRKNKKLELSVFTFMEQLIDVCNREQILSKMQNQLLLVYMASIRDVFQDCYAEKDNKKECKLEMDRLLHQTKEFASGHGIIIKPVKYTKSLYAFSILYKLSLKKMLIKYFELRRNSIG
;
A
#
# COMPACT_ATOMS: atom_id res chain seq x y z
N MET A 1 -8.72 -1.00 -2.78
CA MET A 1 -9.73 -0.02 -2.31
C MET A 1 -9.16 1.37 -2.53
N CYS A 2 -9.99 2.35 -2.92
CA CYS A 2 -9.55 3.71 -3.23
C CYS A 2 -9.07 4.46 -1.97
N ASP A 3 -7.91 5.13 -2.09
CA ASP A 3 -7.24 5.97 -1.08
C ASP A 3 -8.08 7.15 -0.57
N SER A 4 -9.23 7.45 -1.19
CA SER A 4 -9.87 8.74 -0.99
C SER A 4 -10.82 8.84 0.22
N TRP A 5 -10.80 10.05 0.77
CA TRP A 5 -11.45 10.63 1.96
C TRP A 5 -12.99 10.67 1.95
N ASN A 6 -13.64 9.84 1.13
CA ASN A 6 -15.07 9.97 0.81
C ASN A 6 -15.87 8.84 1.47
N LYS A 7 -15.63 8.60 2.76
CA LYS A 7 -16.27 7.53 3.52
C LYS A 7 -16.94 8.11 4.74
N MET A 8 -18.17 7.72 4.99
CA MET A 8 -18.90 8.05 6.21
C MET A 8 -18.89 6.83 7.12
N TYR A 9 -18.64 7.04 8.41
CA TYR A 9 -18.59 5.98 9.40
C TYR A 9 -19.66 6.22 10.46
N ARG A 10 -20.35 5.15 10.88
CA ARG A 10 -21.22 5.21 12.06
C ARG A 10 -20.35 5.50 13.28
N LYS A 11 -20.67 6.56 14.03
CA LYS A 11 -19.92 6.97 15.23
C LYS A 11 -19.80 5.83 16.25
N SER A 12 -20.88 5.10 16.49
CA SER A 12 -20.90 3.96 17.41
C SER A 12 -19.89 2.88 17.02
N PHE A 13 -19.80 2.54 15.73
CA PHE A 13 -18.84 1.56 15.20
C PHE A 13 -17.39 2.01 15.38
N ILE A 14 -17.08 3.28 15.08
CA ILE A 14 -15.73 3.83 15.29
C ILE A 14 -15.33 3.71 16.77
N LEU A 15 -16.22 4.15 17.67
CA LEU A 15 -15.97 4.11 19.11
C LEU A 15 -15.79 2.68 19.63
N SER A 16 -16.62 1.74 19.19
CA SER A 16 -16.53 0.34 19.61
C SER A 16 -15.31 -0.39 19.04
N SER A 17 -14.83 0.01 17.85
CA SER A 17 -13.65 -0.60 17.22
C SER A 17 -12.33 -0.27 17.93
N GLY A 18 -12.28 0.84 18.69
CA GLY A 18 -11.05 1.35 19.29
C GLY A 18 -10.00 1.83 18.29
N VAL A 19 -10.29 1.85 16.98
CA VAL A 19 -9.34 2.27 15.95
C VAL A 19 -9.16 3.78 15.96
N LYS A 20 -7.90 4.23 15.98
CA LYS A 20 -7.51 5.64 16.00
C LYS A 20 -6.52 6.00 14.88
N PHE A 21 -6.43 7.29 14.59
CA PHE A 21 -5.37 7.85 13.76
C PHE A 21 -4.06 7.89 14.57
N GLU A 22 -3.17 6.95 14.29
CA GLU A 22 -1.93 6.72 15.05
C GLU A 22 -0.75 6.62 14.10
N TYR A 23 -0.55 7.66 13.29
CA TYR A 23 0.48 7.68 12.28
C TYR A 23 1.59 8.65 12.66
N LYS A 24 2.85 8.24 12.54
CA LYS A 24 4.00 9.06 12.90
C LYS A 24 4.01 10.35 12.07
N LYS A 25 4.25 11.49 12.72
CA LYS A 25 4.32 12.80 12.05
C LYS A 25 5.35 12.76 10.91
N GLY A 26 4.95 13.22 9.73
CA GLY A 26 5.81 13.27 8.55
C GLY A 26 5.76 12.05 7.63
N LEU A 27 4.98 11.02 7.98
CA LEU A 27 4.65 9.90 7.08
C LEU A 27 3.29 10.12 6.41
N ASN A 28 3.12 9.57 5.21
CA ASN A 28 1.87 9.66 4.43
C ASN A 28 1.06 8.36 4.55
N GLY A 29 -0.28 8.43 4.45
CA GLY A 29 -1.14 7.23 4.46
C GLY A 29 -1.81 6.96 5.82
N SER A 30 -1.96 7.98 6.66
CA SER A 30 -2.69 7.86 7.95
C SER A 30 -4.16 7.48 7.76
N ASP A 31 -4.80 8.02 6.72
CA ASP A 31 -6.12 7.70 6.21
C ASP A 31 -6.22 6.27 5.67
N LEU A 32 -5.24 5.83 4.88
CA LEU A 32 -5.15 4.48 4.36
C LEU A 32 -5.05 3.46 5.50
N ALA A 33 -4.20 3.76 6.48
CA ALA A 33 -4.00 2.96 7.68
C ALA A 33 -5.28 2.87 8.52
N PHE A 34 -5.91 4.01 8.79
CA PHE A 34 -7.19 4.06 9.51
C PHE A 34 -8.26 3.21 8.82
N ASN A 35 -8.40 3.36 7.50
CA ASN A 35 -9.38 2.62 6.71
C ASN A 35 -9.16 1.11 6.75
N HIS A 36 -7.94 0.65 6.52
CA HIS A 36 -7.66 -0.78 6.53
C HIS A 36 -7.82 -1.38 7.94
N LYS A 37 -7.44 -0.65 9.00
CA LYS A 37 -7.69 -1.10 10.38
C LYS A 37 -9.19 -1.27 10.64
N LEU A 38 -10.04 -0.34 10.19
CA LEU A 38 -11.49 -0.49 10.32
C LEU A 38 -12.03 -1.67 9.52
N MET A 39 -11.49 -1.92 8.32
CA MET A 39 -11.88 -3.07 7.51
C MET A 39 -11.58 -4.41 8.20
N LEU A 40 -10.51 -4.48 9.02
CA LEU A 40 -10.20 -5.66 9.83
C LEU A 40 -11.24 -5.93 10.92
N CYS A 41 -12.04 -4.92 11.29
CA CYS A 41 -13.18 -5.07 12.21
C CYS A 41 -14.46 -5.55 11.50
N CYS A 42 -14.37 -6.01 10.25
CA CYS A 42 -15.47 -6.58 9.45
C CYS A 42 -16.76 -5.74 9.43
N PRO A 43 -16.71 -4.46 9.02
CA PRO A 43 -17.90 -3.61 8.96
C PRO A 43 -18.90 -4.10 7.90
N VAL A 44 -20.17 -3.79 8.10
CA VAL A 44 -21.15 -3.77 7.01
C VAL A 44 -20.89 -2.54 6.15
N ILE A 45 -20.78 -2.72 4.84
CA ILE A 45 -20.39 -1.67 3.89
C ILE A 45 -21.50 -1.48 2.87
N GLU A 46 -21.92 -0.23 2.70
CA GLU A 46 -22.83 0.20 1.65
C GLU A 46 -22.08 1.17 0.73
N ALA A 47 -22.18 0.94 -0.58
CA ALA A 47 -21.58 1.80 -1.59
C ALA A 47 -22.66 2.69 -2.21
N LEU A 48 -22.44 3.99 -2.20
CA LEU A 48 -23.24 4.93 -2.96
C LEU A 48 -22.68 5.02 -4.40
N SER A 49 -23.53 4.79 -5.39
CA SER A 49 -23.16 4.88 -6.81
C SER A 49 -23.12 6.33 -7.32
N GLU A 50 -23.69 7.26 -6.58
CA GLU A 50 -23.80 8.66 -6.94
C GLU A 50 -22.53 9.46 -6.62
N LYS A 51 -22.21 10.42 -7.49
CA LYS A 51 -21.07 11.33 -7.30
C LYS A 51 -21.44 12.43 -6.31
N VAL A 52 -21.39 12.11 -5.02
CA VAL A 52 -21.78 13.04 -3.94
C VAL A 52 -20.62 13.90 -3.38
N TYR A 53 -19.37 13.61 -3.76
CA TYR A 53 -18.19 14.35 -3.30
C TYR A 53 -17.32 14.80 -4.47
N TYR A 54 -16.85 16.05 -4.42
CA TYR A 54 -15.84 16.59 -5.32
C TYR A 54 -14.47 16.59 -4.62
N HIS A 55 -13.48 16.00 -5.28
CA HIS A 55 -12.11 15.97 -4.77
C HIS A 55 -11.27 17.02 -5.50
N ILE A 56 -10.69 17.96 -4.75
CA ILE A 56 -9.83 19.00 -5.29
C ILE A 56 -8.37 18.64 -4.99
N ILE A 57 -7.58 18.44 -6.06
CA ILE A 57 -6.14 18.23 -5.95
C ILE A 57 -5.44 19.57 -6.13
N TYR A 58 -4.92 20.13 -5.05
CA TYR A 58 -4.13 21.36 -5.10
C TYR A 58 -2.69 21.04 -5.55
N THR A 59 -2.05 21.99 -6.23
CA THR A 59 -0.65 21.86 -6.67
C THR A 59 0.34 21.60 -5.53
N LYS A 60 0.05 22.09 -4.32
CA LYS A 60 0.85 21.87 -3.10
C LYS A 60 0.45 20.61 -2.30
N SER A 61 -0.40 19.75 -2.86
CA SER A 61 -0.88 18.55 -2.18
C SER A 61 0.26 17.59 -1.84
N ALA A 62 0.09 16.83 -0.75
CA ALA A 62 1.08 15.84 -0.31
C ALA A 62 1.41 14.81 -1.39
N VAL A 63 0.47 14.52 -2.29
CA VAL A 63 0.66 13.61 -3.44
C VAL A 63 1.73 14.08 -4.44
N HIS A 64 2.04 15.38 -4.49
CA HIS A 64 3.05 15.97 -5.37
C HIS A 64 4.41 16.19 -4.70
N ARG A 65 4.54 15.96 -3.39
CA ARG A 65 5.81 16.12 -2.68
C ARG A 65 6.81 15.08 -3.17
N LYS A 66 8.08 15.47 -3.34
CA LYS A 66 9.18 14.51 -3.54
C LYS A 66 9.62 13.92 -2.21
N ASN A 67 10.33 12.79 -2.22
CA ASN A 67 10.92 12.15 -1.04
C ASN A 67 9.86 11.76 0.01
N LYS A 68 8.72 11.20 -0.42
CA LYS A 68 7.56 10.88 0.43
C LYS A 68 7.83 9.82 1.51
N LYS A 69 9.01 9.17 1.49
CA LYS A 69 9.36 8.04 2.37
C LYS A 69 8.25 6.97 2.39
N LEU A 70 7.71 6.65 1.21
CA LEU A 70 6.58 5.71 1.09
C LEU A 70 6.94 4.32 1.64
N GLU A 71 8.17 3.86 1.45
CA GLU A 71 8.66 2.60 2.02
C GLU A 71 8.42 2.52 3.54
N LEU A 72 8.91 3.51 4.28
CA LEU A 72 8.75 3.58 5.74
C LEU A 72 7.28 3.67 6.14
N SER A 73 6.50 4.43 5.37
CA SER A 73 5.06 4.54 5.56
C SER A 73 4.38 3.18 5.41
N VAL A 74 4.72 2.41 4.36
CA VAL A 74 4.16 1.08 4.12
C VAL A 74 4.56 0.09 5.21
N PHE A 75 5.81 0.10 5.68
CA PHE A 75 6.22 -0.80 6.78
C PHE A 75 5.47 -0.49 8.08
N THR A 76 5.43 0.78 8.50
CA THR A 76 4.66 1.17 9.69
C THR A 76 3.18 0.82 9.55
N PHE A 77 2.61 1.00 8.36
CA PHE A 77 1.23 0.64 8.09
C PHE A 77 0.99 -0.87 8.20
N MET A 78 1.86 -1.68 7.60
CA MET A 78 1.73 -3.14 7.63
C MET A 78 1.91 -3.70 9.03
N GLU A 79 2.85 -3.18 9.82
CA GLU A 79 3.02 -3.49 11.25
C GLU A 79 1.71 -3.27 12.00
N GLN A 80 1.09 -2.09 11.85
CA GLN A 80 -0.18 -1.80 12.50
C GLN A 80 -1.30 -2.77 12.11
N LEU A 81 -1.36 -3.21 10.85
CA LEU A 81 -2.37 -4.19 10.44
C LEU A 81 -2.10 -5.58 11.04
N ILE A 82 -0.84 -6.00 11.09
CA ILE A 82 -0.43 -7.26 11.70
C ILE A 82 -0.73 -7.25 13.20
N ASP A 83 -0.44 -6.15 13.89
CA ASP A 83 -0.73 -5.98 15.32
C ASP A 83 -2.23 -6.11 15.61
N VAL A 84 -3.07 -5.46 14.80
CA VAL A 84 -4.53 -5.62 14.90
C VAL A 84 -4.92 -7.08 14.66
N CYS A 85 -4.38 -7.72 13.62
CA CYS A 85 -4.69 -9.12 13.34
C CYS A 85 -4.26 -10.08 14.46
N ASN A 86 -3.15 -9.80 15.13
CA ASN A 86 -2.65 -10.56 16.27
C ASN A 86 -3.54 -10.36 17.50
N ARG A 87 -3.88 -9.11 17.82
CA ARG A 87 -4.76 -8.76 18.95
C ARG A 87 -6.12 -9.43 18.83
N GLU A 88 -6.72 -9.39 17.65
CA GLU A 88 -8.03 -10.00 17.38
C GLU A 88 -7.94 -11.52 17.08
N GLN A 89 -6.74 -12.11 17.08
CA GLN A 89 -6.49 -13.52 16.76
C GLN A 89 -7.02 -13.98 15.39
N ILE A 90 -6.97 -13.09 14.39
CA ILE A 90 -7.45 -13.33 13.02
C ILE A 90 -6.32 -13.39 11.98
N LEU A 91 -5.05 -13.37 12.39
CA LEU A 91 -3.91 -13.31 11.47
C LEU A 91 -3.98 -14.38 10.38
N SER A 92 -4.21 -15.65 10.74
CA SER A 92 -4.31 -16.76 9.78
C SER A 92 -5.41 -16.56 8.75
N LYS A 93 -6.57 -16.02 9.18
CA LYS A 93 -7.71 -15.71 8.31
C LYS A 93 -7.41 -14.54 7.37
N MET A 94 -6.60 -13.57 7.83
CA MET A 94 -6.31 -12.34 7.10
C MET A 94 -5.03 -12.39 6.26
N GLN A 95 -4.27 -13.50 6.28
CA GLN A 95 -3.01 -13.65 5.52
C GLN A 95 -3.12 -13.24 4.04
N ASN A 96 -4.17 -13.69 3.35
CA ASN A 96 -4.36 -13.34 1.93
C ASN A 96 -4.65 -11.84 1.73
N GLN A 97 -5.40 -11.23 2.64
CA GLN A 97 -5.73 -9.81 2.57
C GLN A 97 -4.51 -8.96 2.88
N LEU A 98 -3.74 -9.31 3.92
CA LEU A 98 -2.47 -8.67 4.27
C LEU A 98 -1.48 -8.75 3.11
N LEU A 99 -1.35 -9.92 2.49
CA LEU A 99 -0.49 -10.08 1.31
C LEU A 99 -0.95 -9.21 0.13
N LEU A 100 -2.25 -9.13 -0.14
CA LEU A 100 -2.78 -8.28 -1.21
C LEU A 100 -2.44 -6.81 -0.96
N VAL A 101 -2.70 -6.33 0.26
CA VAL A 101 -2.40 -4.95 0.68
C VAL A 101 -0.90 -4.70 0.57
N TYR A 102 -0.08 -5.59 1.13
CA TYR A 102 1.37 -5.51 1.08
C TYR A 102 1.88 -5.42 -0.37
N MET A 103 1.45 -6.33 -1.25
CA MET A 103 1.88 -6.33 -2.66
C MET A 103 1.46 -5.07 -3.42
N ALA A 104 0.25 -4.56 -3.17
CA ALA A 104 -0.21 -3.32 -3.77
C ALA A 104 0.64 -2.13 -3.29
N SER A 105 0.86 -2.01 -1.98
CA SER A 105 1.65 -0.94 -1.37
C SER A 105 3.10 -0.96 -1.83
N ILE A 106 3.74 -2.14 -1.87
CA ILE A 106 5.13 -2.26 -2.35
C ILE A 106 5.22 -1.89 -3.84
N ARG A 107 4.26 -2.28 -4.68
CA ARG A 107 4.24 -1.82 -6.08
C ARG A 107 4.25 -0.30 -6.17
N ASP A 108 3.48 0.38 -5.33
CA ASP A 108 3.37 1.83 -5.34
C ASP A 108 4.66 2.50 -4.83
N VAL A 109 5.36 1.89 -3.85
CA VAL A 109 6.72 2.30 -3.44
C VAL A 109 7.72 2.19 -4.60
N PHE A 110 7.73 1.06 -5.30
CA PHE A 110 8.61 0.88 -6.46
C PHE A 110 8.27 1.84 -7.60
N GLN A 111 6.99 2.15 -7.81
CA GLN A 111 6.56 3.12 -8.81
C GLN A 111 7.05 4.54 -8.48
N ASP A 112 6.98 4.96 -7.22
CA ASP A 112 7.44 6.27 -6.77
C ASP A 112 8.97 6.36 -6.90
N CYS A 113 9.70 5.31 -6.47
CA CYS A 113 11.14 5.19 -6.70
C CYS A 113 11.52 5.33 -8.18
N TYR A 114 10.78 4.65 -9.07
CA TYR A 114 11.03 4.73 -10.51
C TYR A 114 10.69 6.12 -11.08
N ALA A 115 9.67 6.79 -10.56
CA ALA A 115 9.24 8.10 -11.03
C ALA A 115 10.13 9.26 -10.55
N GLU A 116 10.74 9.15 -9.36
CA GLU A 116 11.57 10.21 -8.77
C GLU A 116 13.03 10.22 -9.29
N LYS A 117 13.48 9.16 -9.94
CA LYS A 117 14.89 9.00 -10.36
C LYS A 117 15.07 9.20 -11.86
N ASP A 118 15.69 10.31 -12.23
CA ASP A 118 16.05 10.59 -13.63
C ASP A 118 17.25 9.72 -14.10
N ASN A 119 18.13 9.33 -13.17
CA ASN A 119 19.29 8.49 -13.46
C ASN A 119 18.95 6.99 -13.37
N LYS A 120 19.04 6.28 -14.51
CA LYS A 120 18.77 4.84 -14.60
C LYS A 120 19.66 3.98 -13.69
N LYS A 121 20.92 4.36 -13.47
CA LYS A 121 21.85 3.60 -12.62
C LYS A 121 21.45 3.70 -11.15
N GLU A 122 21.13 4.91 -10.69
CA GLU A 122 20.64 5.15 -9.32
C GLU A 122 19.30 4.47 -9.08
N CYS A 123 18.36 4.57 -10.02
CA CYS A 123 17.07 3.88 -9.95
C CYS A 123 17.26 2.37 -9.76
N LYS A 124 18.20 1.76 -10.49
CA LYS A 124 18.47 0.32 -10.38
C LYS A 124 19.04 -0.05 -9.01
N LEU A 125 20.00 0.72 -8.49
CA LEU A 125 20.57 0.49 -7.16
C LEU A 125 19.49 0.61 -6.07
N GLU A 126 18.62 1.60 -6.19
CA GLU A 126 17.55 1.83 -5.23
C GLU A 126 16.46 0.75 -5.30
N MET A 127 16.06 0.32 -6.49
CA MET A 127 15.13 -0.82 -6.63
C MET A 127 15.72 -2.11 -6.07
N ASP A 128 17.03 -2.30 -6.17
CA ASP A 128 17.73 -3.44 -5.58
C ASP A 128 17.72 -3.37 -4.04
N ARG A 129 17.97 -2.18 -3.47
CA ARG A 129 17.85 -1.91 -2.03
C ARG A 129 16.44 -2.23 -1.54
N LEU A 130 15.43 -1.65 -2.21
CA LEU A 130 14.02 -1.85 -1.87
C LEU A 130 13.65 -3.34 -1.93
N LEU A 131 14.02 -4.06 -2.99
CA LEU A 131 13.68 -5.47 -3.14
C LEU A 131 14.22 -6.32 -1.98
N HIS A 132 15.42 -5.99 -1.48
CA HIS A 132 16.00 -6.69 -0.34
C HIS A 132 15.22 -6.40 0.94
N GLN A 133 15.06 -5.12 1.29
CA GLN A 133 14.42 -4.70 2.53
C GLN A 133 12.94 -5.11 2.61
N THR A 134 12.21 -4.99 1.50
CA THR A 134 10.81 -5.38 1.50
C THR A 134 10.68 -6.88 1.71
N LYS A 135 11.55 -7.71 1.11
CA LYS A 135 11.56 -9.16 1.35
C LYS A 135 11.97 -9.52 2.77
N GLU A 136 12.95 -8.83 3.33
CA GLU A 136 13.36 -8.98 4.73
C GLU A 136 12.19 -8.66 5.66
N PHE A 137 11.51 -7.53 5.46
CA PHE A 137 10.32 -7.15 6.19
C PHE A 137 9.23 -8.23 6.12
N ALA A 138 8.93 -8.74 4.91
CA ALA A 138 7.92 -9.76 4.72
C ALA A 138 8.28 -11.06 5.48
N SER A 139 9.54 -11.49 5.40
CA SER A 139 10.02 -12.67 6.12
C SER A 139 9.95 -12.49 7.63
N GLY A 140 10.40 -11.35 8.15
CA GLY A 140 10.39 -11.04 9.58
C GLY A 140 8.98 -10.99 10.19
N HIS A 141 7.96 -10.74 9.36
CA HIS A 141 6.57 -10.63 9.78
C HIS A 141 5.68 -11.80 9.31
N GLY A 142 6.28 -12.89 8.80
CA GLY A 142 5.54 -14.08 8.37
C GLY A 142 4.62 -13.86 7.17
N ILE A 143 4.85 -12.83 6.35
CA ILE A 143 4.11 -12.58 5.11
C ILE A 143 4.66 -13.49 4.02
N ILE A 144 3.90 -14.51 3.65
CA ILE A 144 4.31 -15.46 2.61
C ILE A 144 4.10 -14.84 1.22
N ILE A 145 5.21 -14.42 0.59
CA ILE A 145 5.21 -13.85 -0.75
C ILE A 145 4.78 -14.90 -1.80
N LYS A 146 3.57 -14.71 -2.34
CA LYS A 146 3.03 -15.47 -3.47
C LYS A 146 2.36 -14.55 -4.48
N PRO A 147 2.20 -14.98 -5.75
CA PRO A 147 1.53 -14.19 -6.76
C PRO A 147 0.08 -13.86 -6.35
N VAL A 148 -0.34 -12.61 -6.56
CA VAL A 148 -1.66 -12.13 -6.15
C VAL A 148 -2.48 -11.76 -7.38
N LYS A 149 -3.57 -12.50 -7.64
CA LYS A 149 -4.54 -12.19 -8.71
C LYS A 149 -5.62 -11.25 -8.19
N TYR A 150 -5.41 -9.95 -8.37
CA TYR A 150 -6.44 -8.93 -8.15
C TYR A 150 -6.68 -8.11 -9.42
N THR A 151 -5.60 -7.64 -10.03
CA THR A 151 -5.60 -7.07 -11.39
C THR A 151 -4.50 -7.75 -12.20
N LYS A 152 -4.59 -7.71 -13.54
CA LYS A 152 -3.52 -8.21 -14.42
C LYS A 152 -2.17 -7.54 -14.10
N SER A 153 -2.21 -6.23 -13.84
CA SER A 153 -1.04 -5.42 -13.50
C SER A 153 -0.41 -5.81 -12.17
N LEU A 154 -1.21 -5.97 -11.10
CA LEU A 154 -0.70 -6.40 -9.80
C LEU A 154 -0.19 -7.84 -9.83
N TYR A 155 -0.86 -8.72 -10.58
CA TYR A 155 -0.43 -10.10 -10.75
C TYR A 155 0.94 -10.17 -11.43
N ALA A 156 1.13 -9.45 -12.53
CA ALA A 156 2.42 -9.35 -13.21
C ALA A 156 3.52 -8.84 -12.25
N PHE A 157 3.26 -7.73 -11.55
CA PHE A 157 4.19 -7.21 -10.55
C PHE A 157 4.55 -8.27 -9.49
N SER A 158 3.56 -8.94 -8.92
CA SER A 158 3.76 -9.92 -7.85
C SER A 158 4.63 -11.12 -8.28
N ILE A 159 4.53 -11.55 -9.55
CA ILE A 159 5.39 -12.59 -10.13
C ILE A 159 6.82 -12.08 -10.24
N LEU A 160 7.01 -10.90 -10.85
CA LEU A 160 8.33 -10.30 -11.06
C LEU A 160 9.05 -10.04 -9.72
N TYR A 161 8.30 -9.54 -8.73
CA TYR A 161 8.77 -9.30 -7.38
C TYR A 161 9.16 -10.59 -6.67
N LYS A 162 8.30 -11.63 -6.72
CA LYS A 162 8.59 -12.94 -6.14
C LYS A 162 9.89 -13.52 -6.71
N LEU A 163 10.02 -13.51 -8.03
CA LEU A 163 11.17 -14.05 -8.76
C LEU A 163 12.42 -13.14 -8.75
N SER A 164 12.38 -11.97 -8.09
CA SER A 164 13.48 -11.01 -8.07
C SER A 164 13.96 -10.57 -9.46
N LEU A 165 13.08 -10.49 -10.46
CA LEU A 165 13.44 -10.18 -11.85
C LEU A 165 13.64 -8.67 -12.06
N LYS A 166 14.73 -8.14 -11.51
CA LYS A 166 15.07 -6.69 -11.46
C LYS A 166 14.93 -5.96 -12.80
N LYS A 167 15.53 -6.49 -13.87
CA LYS A 167 15.44 -5.89 -15.22
C LYS A 167 13.99 -5.83 -15.73
N MET A 168 13.20 -6.86 -15.42
CA MET A 168 11.80 -6.94 -15.81
C MET A 168 10.92 -6.02 -14.96
N LEU A 169 11.26 -5.80 -13.68
CA LEU A 169 10.59 -4.81 -12.84
C LEU A 169 10.75 -3.40 -13.39
N ILE A 170 11.97 -3.02 -13.81
CA ILE A 170 12.21 -1.72 -14.47
C ILE A 170 11.35 -1.60 -15.74
N LYS A 171 11.42 -2.61 -16.61
CA LYS A 171 10.63 -2.63 -17.86
C LYS A 171 9.12 -2.59 -17.61
N TYR A 172 8.66 -3.25 -16.54
CA TYR A 172 7.26 -3.18 -16.10
C TYR A 172 6.83 -1.75 -15.77
N PHE A 173 7.65 -0.99 -15.03
CA PHE A 173 7.34 0.40 -14.69
C PHE A 173 7.51 1.36 -15.89
N GLU A 174 8.47 1.11 -16.79
CA GLU A 174 8.57 1.81 -18.09
C GLU A 174 7.26 1.68 -18.89
N LEU A 175 6.78 0.45 -19.09
CA LEU A 175 5.53 0.19 -19.84
C LEU A 175 4.31 0.78 -19.14
N ARG A 176 4.26 0.73 -17.80
CA ARG A 176 3.16 1.30 -17.01
C ARG A 176 3.11 2.81 -17.11
N ARG A 177 4.26 3.50 -17.19
CA ARG A 177 4.31 4.95 -17.40
C ARG A 177 3.72 5.34 -18.75
N ASN A 178 4.04 4.57 -19.80
CA ASN A 178 3.57 4.84 -21.16
C ASN A 178 2.09 4.51 -21.40
N SER A 179 1.46 3.69 -20.55
CA SER A 179 0.03 3.36 -20.65
C SER A 179 -0.89 4.26 -19.82
N ILE A 180 -0.32 5.15 -19.01
CA ILE A 180 -1.05 6.14 -18.19
C ILE A 180 -0.91 7.56 -18.78
N GLY A 181 -0.06 7.73 -19.81
CA GLY A 181 0.16 8.99 -20.54
C GLY A 181 -0.78 9.15 -21.72
#